data_AF-A0A847VM38-F1
#
_entry.id   AF-A0A847VM38-F1
#
_cell.length_a   1.000
_cell.length_b   1.000
_cell.length_c   1.000
_cell.angle_alpha   90.00
_cell.angle_beta   90.00
_cell.angle_gamma   90.00
#
_symmetry.space_group_name_H-M   'P 1'
#
loop_
_entity.id
_entity.type
_entity.pdbx_description
1 polymer ?
#
loop_
_entity_poly.entity_id
_entity_poly.type
_entity_poly.pdbx_seq_one_letter_code
_entity_poly.pdbx_strand_id
1 'polypeptide(L)' 'FHVGQHDLPFGGIGESGMGHYHGYEGFQTFSKLRPIFHQARWAGTKLLYPPYGKLAERMLSFLIR' A
#
# COMPACT_ATOMS: atom_id res chain seq x y z
N PHE A 1 8.86 7.69 32.96
CA PHE A 1 9.59 6.79 32.06
C PHE A 1 8.81 6.63 30.76
N HIS A 2 9.12 7.40 29.70
CA HIS A 2 8.39 7.28 28.42
C HIS A 2 8.91 6.14 27.54
N VAL A 3 10.21 5.80 27.65
CA VAL A 3 10.83 4.70 26.88
C VAL A 3 10.25 3.34 27.24
N GLY A 4 9.78 3.16 28.47
CA GLY A 4 9.16 1.90 28.90
C GLY A 4 7.70 1.73 28.46
N GLN A 5 7.10 2.76 27.87
CA GLN A 5 5.71 2.67 27.42
C GLN A 5 5.65 1.93 26.08
N HIS A 6 5.08 0.73 26.09
CA HIS A 6 5.08 -0.16 24.94
C HIS A 6 4.13 0.28 23.81
N ASP A 7 3.08 1.03 24.17
CA ASP A 7 2.06 1.52 23.23
C ASP A 7 2.47 2.82 22.53
N LEU A 8 3.69 3.33 22.79
CA LEU A 8 4.20 4.53 22.12
C LEU A 8 5.33 4.16 21.15
N PRO A 9 5.25 4.59 19.88
CA PRO A 9 6.35 4.42 18.95
C PRO A 9 7.58 5.18 19.44
N PHE A 10 8.71 4.48 19.55
CA PHE A 10 9.98 5.07 19.93
C PHE A 10 10.98 5.02 18.78
N GLY A 11 11.51 6.18 18.40
CA GLY A 11 12.38 6.34 17.26
C GLY A 11 12.87 7.78 17.09
N GLY A 12 13.86 7.96 16.22
CA GLY A 12 14.48 9.26 15.94
C GLY A 12 13.97 9.89 14.64
N ILE A 13 14.38 11.14 14.42
CA ILE A 13 14.19 11.91 13.18
C ILE A 13 15.46 12.73 12.87
N GLY A 14 15.89 12.75 11.60
CA GLY A 14 17.09 13.47 11.16
C GLY A 14 18.39 12.85 11.72
N GLU A 15 19.26 13.67 12.31
CA GLU A 15 20.53 13.22 12.92
C GLU A 15 20.33 12.20 14.06
N SER A 16 19.13 12.15 14.64
CA SER A 16 18.78 11.19 15.69
C SER A 16 18.30 9.83 15.17
N GLY A 17 18.13 9.66 13.85
CA GLY A 17 17.76 8.40 13.21
C GLY A 17 16.49 8.48 12.35
N MET A 18 15.98 7.31 11.93
CA MET A 18 14.74 7.17 11.16
C MET A 18 13.99 5.88 11.55
N GLY A 19 12.67 5.88 11.35
CA GLY A 19 11.82 4.77 11.76
C GLY A 19 11.57 4.76 13.28
N HIS A 20 10.76 3.82 13.72
CA HIS A 20 10.38 3.67 15.13
C HIS A 20 9.96 2.23 15.41
N TYR A 21 10.00 1.82 16.67
CA TYR A 21 9.60 0.50 17.13
C TYR A 21 8.86 0.61 18.48
N HIS A 22 8.81 -0.50 19.23
CA HIS A 22 7.93 -0.82 20.36
C HIS A 22 6.62 -1.47 19.93
N GLY A 23 6.11 -2.35 20.79
CA GLY A 23 4.81 -3.00 20.63
C GLY A 23 4.52 -3.46 19.20
N TYR A 24 3.43 -2.93 18.64
CA TYR A 24 2.95 -3.27 17.31
C TYR A 24 3.82 -2.66 16.19
N GLU A 25 4.40 -1.49 16.43
CA GLU A 25 5.26 -0.76 15.49
C GLU A 25 6.59 -1.49 15.29
N GLY A 26 7.10 -2.15 16.33
CA GLY A 26 8.23 -3.07 16.22
C GLY A 26 7.91 -4.26 15.31
N PHE A 27 6.73 -4.87 15.46
CA PHE A 27 6.30 -5.94 14.56
C PHE A 27 6.19 -5.45 13.11
N GLN A 28 5.57 -4.30 12.87
CA GLN A 28 5.45 -3.72 11.53
C GLN A 28 6.82 -3.41 10.92
N THR A 29 7.76 -2.86 11.69
CA THR A 29 9.11 -2.48 11.23
C THR A 29 9.91 -3.69 10.74
N PHE A 30 9.75 -4.83 11.38
CA PHE A 30 10.42 -6.08 10.98
C PHE A 30 9.57 -6.99 10.10
N SER A 31 8.38 -6.52 9.68
CA SER A 31 7.48 -7.25 8.80
C SER A 31 7.45 -6.64 7.40
N LYS A 32 7.26 -7.49 6.40
CA LYS A 32 6.97 -7.05 5.04
C LYS A 32 5.47 -7.13 4.79
N LEU A 33 4.83 -5.97 4.66
CA LEU A 33 3.45 -5.89 4.16
C LEU A 33 3.41 -6.44 2.73
N ARG A 34 2.78 -7.61 2.57
CA ARG A 34 2.64 -8.28 1.28
C ARG A 34 1.27 -7.95 0.68
N PRO A 35 1.19 -7.08 -0.35
CA PRO A 35 -0.08 -6.83 -1.03
C PRO A 35 -0.50 -8.08 -1.81
N ILE A 36 -1.77 -8.46 -1.66
CA ILE A 36 -2.38 -9.57 -2.42
C ILE A 36 -3.62 -9.00 -3.11
N PHE A 37 -3.65 -9.09 -4.44
CA PHE A 37 -4.78 -8.64 -5.25
C PHE A 37 -5.62 -9.84 -5.71
N HIS A 38 -6.91 -9.81 -5.39
CA HIS A 38 -7.87 -10.82 -5.83
C HIS A 38 -8.74 -10.26 -6.96
N GLN A 39 -8.53 -10.76 -8.18
CA GLN A 39 -9.30 -10.35 -9.33
C GLN A 39 -10.65 -11.07 -9.38
N ALA A 40 -11.75 -10.31 -9.37
CA ALA A 40 -13.09 -10.87 -9.51
C ALA A 40 -13.30 -11.51 -10.90
N ARG A 41 -14.13 -12.55 -10.97
CA ARG A 41 -14.47 -13.25 -12.24
C ARG A 41 -15.05 -12.30 -13.29
N TRP A 42 -15.76 -11.27 -12.85
CA TRP A 42 -16.37 -10.22 -13.67
C TRP A 42 -15.59 -8.89 -13.60
N ALA A 43 -14.27 -8.95 -13.50
CA ALA A 43 -13.45 -7.74 -13.55
C ALA A 43 -13.56 -7.06 -14.93
N GLY A 44 -13.86 -5.76 -14.92
CA GLY A 44 -13.91 -4.92 -16.11
C GLY A 44 -12.56 -4.76 -16.82
N THR A 45 -11.47 -5.30 -16.26
CA THR A 45 -10.13 -5.31 -16.87
C THR A 45 -10.10 -6.00 -18.23
N LYS A 46 -11.01 -6.94 -18.50
CA LYS A 46 -11.17 -7.55 -19.84
C LYS A 46 -11.56 -6.54 -20.93
N LEU A 47 -12.19 -5.42 -20.57
CA LEU A 47 -12.54 -4.35 -21.51
C LEU A 47 -11.30 -3.58 -22.00
N LEU A 48 -10.16 -3.74 -21.33
CA LEU A 48 -8.88 -3.17 -21.69
C LEU A 48 -8.00 -4.18 -22.46
N TYR A 49 -8.51 -5.39 -22.77
CA TYR A 49 -7.76 -6.38 -23.54
C TYR A 49 -7.91 -6.14 -25.05
N PRO A 50 -6.92 -6.54 -25.86
CA PRO A 50 -7.01 -6.42 -27.32
C PRO A 50 -8.13 -7.29 -27.91
N PRO A 51 -8.67 -6.92 -29.09
CA PRO A 51 -8.32 -5.75 -29.91
C PRO A 51 -8.89 -4.44 -29.33
N TYR A 52 -8.05 -3.41 -29.25
CA TYR A 52 -8.43 -2.11 -28.67
C TYR A 52 -9.41 -1.39 -29.60
N GLY A 53 -10.65 -1.20 -29.13
CA GLY A 53 -11.67 -0.45 -29.85
C GLY A 53 -12.11 0.80 -29.09
N LYS A 54 -13.11 1.51 -29.64
CA LYS A 54 -13.69 2.73 -29.04
C LYS A 54 -14.10 2.57 -27.57
N LEU A 55 -14.46 1.35 -27.14
CA LEU A 55 -14.80 1.05 -25.75
C LEU A 55 -13.57 1.08 -24.83
N ALA A 56 -12.46 0.48 -25.24
CA ALA A 56 -11.20 0.49 -24.50
C ALA A 56 -10.65 1.92 -24.38
N GLU A 57 -10.72 2.71 -25.46
CA GLU A 57 -10.32 4.12 -25.47
C GLU A 57 -11.17 4.97 -24.52
N ARG A 58 -12.51 4.80 -24.54
CA ARG A 58 -13.42 5.49 -23.60
C ARG A 58 -13.15 5.11 -22.15
N MET A 59 -12.93 3.82 -21.88
CA MET A 59 -12.58 3.34 -20.53
C MET A 59 -11.25 3.93 -20.07
N LEU A 60 -10.23 3.92 -20.92
CA LEU A 60 -8.93 4.49 -20.60
C LEU A 60 -9.00 6.00 -20.34
N SER A 61 -9.73 6.74 -21.19
CA SER A 61 -9.97 8.18 -20.98
C SER A 61 -10.72 8.47 -19.69
N PHE A 62 -11.59 7.56 -19.25
CA PHE A 62 -12.29 7.69 -17.97
C PHE A 62 -11.37 7.40 -16.78
N LEU A 63 -10.47 6.41 -16.89
CA LEU A 63 -9.56 5.99 -15.81
C LEU A 63 -8.34 6.92 -15.63
N ILE A 64 -7.90 7.60 -16.69
CA ILE A 64 -6.75 8.52 -16.67
C ILE A 64 -7.16 9.95 -16.23
N ARG A 65 -8.45 10.28 -16.32
CA ARG A 65 -8.98 11.58 -15.89
C ARG A 65 -9.18 11.64 -14.38
#